data_AF-A0A3B9BTY7-F1
#
_entry.id   AF-A0A3B9BTY7-F1
#
_cell.length_a   1.000
_cell.length_b   1.000
_cell.length_c   1.000
_cell.angle_alpha   90.00
_cell.angle_beta   90.00
_cell.angle_gamma   90.00
#
_symmetry.space_group_name_H-M   'P 1'
#
loop_
_entity.id
_entity.type
_entity.pdbx_description
1 polymer ?
#
loop_
_entity_poly.entity_id
_entity_poly.type
_entity_poly.pdbx_seq_one_letter_code
_entity_poly.pdbx_strand_id
1 'polypeptide(L)'
;DNATKLINNVDTCNDLRTKSQLTGVLSHTNNLAKLEDVPHAVSIELTKLDRHEALYYTNSQGTLTVVMLCGRSREISNITREQIRTNLFNQRIGGFGQRLLEELKANAIIEYK
;
A
#
# COMPACT_ATOMS: atom_id res chain seq x y z
N ASP A 1 6.78 22.95 15.20
CA ASP A 1 7.94 23.02 16.13
C ASP A 1 8.12 21.79 17.01
N ASN A 2 7.12 21.38 17.80
CA ASN A 2 7.29 20.19 18.67
C ASN A 2 7.39 18.86 17.93
N ALA A 3 6.67 18.68 16.81
CA ALA A 3 6.74 17.45 16.01
C ALA A 3 8.12 17.25 15.35
N THR A 4 8.66 18.30 14.73
CA THR A 4 10.02 18.26 14.15
C THR A 4 11.07 17.98 15.21
N LYS A 5 10.96 18.60 16.39
CA LYS A 5 11.84 18.30 17.52
C LYS A 5 11.69 16.84 17.97
N LEU A 6 10.49 16.29 18.04
CA LEU A 6 10.28 14.89 18.40
C LEU A 6 10.99 13.96 17.40
N ILE A 7 10.72 14.16 16.10
CA ILE A 7 11.29 13.37 14.99
C ILE A 7 12.82 13.41 15.01
N ASN A 8 13.41 14.60 15.14
CA ASN A 8 14.87 14.76 15.15
C ASN A 8 15.56 14.16 16.37
N ASN A 9 14.81 13.73 17.39
CA ASN A 9 15.37 13.13 18.59
C ASN A 9 14.95 11.65 18.75
N VAL A 10 14.46 10.99 17.70
CA VAL A 10 14.13 9.55 17.73
C VAL A 10 14.79 8.86 16.54
N ASP A 11 15.46 7.75 16.80
CA ASP A 11 16.18 6.99 15.76
C ASP A 11 15.42 5.73 15.36
N THR A 12 14.62 5.18 16.27
CA THR A 12 13.87 3.94 16.06
C THR A 12 12.43 4.08 16.53
N CYS A 13 11.59 3.13 16.10
CA CYS A 13 10.21 3.05 16.59
C CYS A 13 10.12 2.81 18.09
N ASN A 14 11.12 2.18 18.69
CA ASN A 14 11.16 2.02 20.14
C ASN A 14 11.40 3.36 20.84
N ASP A 15 12.22 4.25 20.26
CA ASP A 15 12.45 5.58 20.81
C ASP A 15 11.20 6.44 20.70
N LEU A 16 10.54 6.42 19.53
CA LEU A 16 9.28 7.13 19.32
C LEU A 16 8.18 6.63 20.27
N ARG A 17 8.04 5.31 20.40
CA ARG A 17 7.11 4.69 21.36
C ARG A 17 7.40 5.18 22.78
N THR A 18 8.64 5.09 23.22
CA THR A 18 9.03 5.47 24.59
C THR A 18 8.73 6.95 24.86
N LYS A 19 9.05 7.84 23.91
CA LYS A 19 8.73 9.27 24.05
C LYS A 19 7.23 9.55 24.05
N SER A 20 6.45 8.88 23.20
CA SER A 20 5.01 9.07 23.13
C SER A 20 4.31 8.77 24.46
N GLN A 21 4.79 7.73 25.18
CA GLN A 21 4.26 7.31 26.48
C GLN A 21 4.51 8.35 27.57
N LEU A 22 5.67 9.02 27.54
CA LEU A 22 6.03 10.08 28.50
C LEU A 22 5.21 11.35 28.30
N THR A 23 4.77 11.63 27.07
CA THR A 23 4.04 12.84 26.71
C THR A 23 2.52 12.75 26.87
N GLY A 24 1.98 11.61 27.31
CA GLY A 24 0.53 11.44 27.52
C GLY A 24 -0.31 11.54 26.24
N VAL A 25 0.30 11.33 25.07
CA VAL A 25 -0.41 11.38 23.78
C VAL A 25 -1.46 10.26 23.77
N LEU A 26 -2.73 10.67 23.74
CA LEU A 26 -3.92 9.85 23.96
C LEU A 26 -4.12 8.69 22.97
N SER A 27 -3.28 8.58 21.93
CA SER A 27 -3.44 7.56 20.89
C SER A 27 -2.10 7.19 20.27
N HIS A 28 -1.23 6.54 21.04
CA HIS A 28 -0.10 5.81 20.46
C HIS A 28 -0.58 4.44 19.96
N THR A 29 -0.44 4.19 18.67
CA THR A 29 -0.64 2.88 18.05
C THR A 29 0.69 2.39 17.50
N ASN A 30 1.20 1.27 18.04
CA ASN A 30 2.32 0.54 17.48
C ASN A 30 1.87 -0.89 17.25
N ASN A 31 1.36 -1.13 16.05
CA ASN A 31 0.85 -2.43 15.65
C ASN A 31 1.42 -2.82 14.31
N LEU A 32 1.71 -4.11 14.18
CA LEU A 32 1.84 -4.74 12.87
C LEU A 32 0.42 -4.90 12.34
N ALA A 33 0.08 -4.14 11.30
CA ALA A 33 -1.24 -4.12 10.70
C ALA A 33 -1.14 -4.45 9.21
N LYS A 34 -2.18 -5.09 8.66
CA LYS A 34 -2.31 -5.17 7.21
C LYS A 34 -2.57 -3.78 6.67
N LEU A 35 -2.16 -3.53 5.42
CA LEU A 35 -2.33 -2.21 4.81
C LEU A 35 -3.81 -1.79 4.74
N GLU A 36 -4.72 -2.76 4.58
CA GLU A 36 -6.17 -2.57 4.57
C GLU A 36 -6.77 -2.13 5.92
N ASP A 37 -6.08 -2.42 7.03
CA ASP A 37 -6.52 -2.04 8.38
C ASP A 37 -5.97 -0.67 8.80
N VAL A 38 -5.04 -0.09 8.02
CA VAL A 38 -4.43 1.21 8.30
C VAL A 38 -5.29 2.31 7.69
N PRO A 39 -5.68 3.36 8.45
CA PRO A 39 -6.43 4.49 7.90
C PRO A 39 -5.77 5.07 6.65
N HIS A 40 -6.56 5.34 5.60
CA HIS A 40 -6.05 5.75 4.29
C HIS A 40 -5.11 6.97 4.33
N ALA A 41 -5.40 7.96 5.17
CA ALA A 41 -4.51 9.13 5.34
C ALA A 41 -3.14 8.73 5.90
N VAL A 42 -3.09 7.78 6.84
CA VAL A 42 -1.85 7.26 7.41
C VAL A 42 -1.11 6.40 6.39
N SER A 43 -1.83 5.59 5.59
CA SER A 43 -1.20 4.71 4.61
C SER A 43 -0.45 5.49 3.54
N ILE A 44 -1.02 6.59 3.03
CA ILE A 44 -0.34 7.50 2.08
C ILE A 44 0.98 7.99 2.67
N GLU A 45 0.97 8.47 3.91
CA GLU A 45 2.19 8.98 4.55
C GLU A 45 3.23 7.88 4.78
N LEU A 46 2.81 6.69 5.20
CA LEU A 46 3.70 5.52 5.36
C LEU A 46 4.36 5.10 4.04
N THR A 47 3.74 5.32 2.88
CA THR A 47 4.36 4.97 1.58
C THR A 47 5.58 5.83 1.23
N LYS A 48 5.71 7.02 1.83
CA LYS A 48 6.79 7.96 1.57
C LYS A 48 8.05 7.69 2.39
N LEU A 49 7.94 6.82 3.40
CA LEU A 49 8.96 6.61 4.41
C LEU A 49 9.76 5.34 4.13
N ASP A 50 11.06 5.40 4.37
CA ASP A 50 11.90 4.23 4.57
C ASP A 50 11.86 3.75 6.03
N ARG A 51 12.48 2.59 6.30
CA ARG A 51 12.52 2.02 7.65
C ARG A 51 13.16 3.01 8.63
N HIS A 52 12.47 3.24 9.73
CA HIS A 52 12.77 4.19 10.81
C HIS A 52 12.72 5.67 10.42
N GLU A 53 12.29 5.99 9.20
CA GLU A 53 11.95 7.37 8.89
C GLU A 53 10.61 7.74 9.50
N ALA A 54 10.51 9.01 9.89
CA ALA A 54 9.31 9.58 10.47
C ALA A 54 8.97 10.92 9.82
N LEU A 55 7.68 11.19 9.72
CA LEU A 55 7.15 12.48 9.32
C LEU A 55 5.98 12.87 10.22
N TYR A 56 5.51 14.10 10.07
CA TYR A 56 4.27 14.54 10.69
C TYR A 56 3.34 15.12 9.64
N TYR A 57 2.04 14.97 9.88
CA TYR A 57 1.02 15.60 9.06
C TYR A 57 -0.14 16.05 9.96
N THR A 58 -0.89 17.04 9.49
CA THR A 58 -2.11 17.51 10.15
C THR A 58 -3.30 17.02 9.34
N ASN A 59 -4.21 16.29 9.97
CA ASN A 59 -5.40 15.80 9.27
C ASN A 59 -6.43 16.93 9.04
N SER A 60 -7.50 16.63 8.31
CA SER A 60 -8.58 17.59 8.02
C SER A 60 -9.33 18.10 9.27
N GLN A 61 -9.22 17.40 10.40
CA GLN A 61 -9.80 17.81 11.69
C GLN A 61 -8.85 18.68 12.53
N GLY A 62 -7.65 19.00 12.01
CA GLY A 62 -6.65 19.80 12.72
C GLY A 62 -5.79 19.00 13.71
N THR A 63 -5.94 17.68 13.76
CA THR A 63 -5.11 16.82 14.62
C THR A 63 -3.74 16.60 13.99
N LEU A 64 -2.70 17.04 14.70
CA LEU A 64 -1.31 16.78 14.36
C LEU A 64 -0.93 15.34 14.72
N THR A 65 -0.47 14.57 13.73
CA THR A 65 -0.07 13.17 13.90
C THR A 65 1.39 13.00 13.48
N VAL A 66 2.16 12.30 14.30
CA VAL A 66 3.53 11.86 13.97
C VAL A 66 3.47 10.37 13.65
N VAL A 67 4.06 9.97 12.53
CA VAL A 67 4.08 8.58 12.08
C VAL A 67 5.50 8.18 11.72
N MET A 68 5.88 6.94 12.04
CA MET A 68 7.17 6.35 11.71
C MET A 68 6.96 4.96 11.13
N LEU A 69 7.72 4.62 10.07
CA LEU A 69 7.66 3.28 9.50
C LEU A 69 8.65 2.35 10.21
N CYS A 70 8.17 1.44 11.04
CA CYS A 70 9.04 0.49 11.76
C CYS A 70 9.59 -0.64 10.88
N GLY A 71 8.87 -0.95 9.83
CA GLY A 71 9.21 -1.99 8.88
C GLY A 71 8.03 -2.27 7.97
N ARG A 72 8.34 -2.78 6.78
CA ARG A 72 7.34 -3.26 5.82
C ARG A 72 7.69 -4.70 5.47
N SER A 73 6.77 -5.60 5.76
CA SER A 73 6.82 -6.95 5.21
C SER A 73 5.94 -6.98 3.96
N ARG A 74 6.41 -7.62 2.90
CA ARG A 74 5.55 -7.99 1.78
C ARG A 74 5.23 -9.46 1.98
N GLU A 75 3.96 -9.82 1.89
CA GLU A 75 3.64 -11.22 1.64
C GLU A 75 4.31 -11.59 0.32
N ILE A 76 5.28 -12.49 0.40
CA ILE A 76 5.91 -13.05 -0.79
C ILE A 76 4.84 -13.95 -1.39
N SER A 77 4.23 -13.49 -2.47
CA SER A 77 3.37 -14.36 -3.25
C SER A 77 4.19 -15.56 -3.73
N ASN A 78 3.72 -16.77 -3.44
CA ASN A 78 4.32 -18.00 -3.96
C ASN A 78 4.18 -18.13 -5.49
N ILE A 79 3.59 -17.13 -6.15
CA ILE A 79 3.57 -17.03 -7.60
C ILE A 79 5.01 -16.90 -8.11
N THR A 80 5.44 -17.95 -8.79
CA THR A 80 6.70 -17.99 -9.50
C THR A 80 6.65 -17.10 -10.74
N ARG A 81 7.82 -16.62 -11.18
CA ARG A 81 7.95 -15.89 -12.44
C ARG A 81 7.35 -16.65 -13.62
N GLU A 82 7.52 -17.97 -13.66
CA GLU A 82 6.95 -18.83 -14.71
C GLU A 82 5.42 -18.84 -14.69
N GLN A 83 4.78 -18.89 -13.52
CA GLN A 83 3.32 -18.77 -13.43
C GLN A 83 2.82 -17.43 -13.95
N ILE A 84 3.53 -16.31 -13.68
CA ILE A 84 3.19 -15.00 -14.25
C ILE A 84 3.30 -15.03 -15.78
N ARG A 85 4.37 -15.62 -16.32
CA ARG A 85 4.57 -15.74 -17.78
C ARG A 85 3.45 -16.54 -18.43
N THR A 86 3.09 -17.69 -17.86
CA THR A 86 2.01 -18.54 -18.37
C THR A 86 0.67 -17.81 -18.34
N ASN A 87 0.36 -17.08 -17.27
CA ASN A 87 -0.88 -16.30 -17.19
C ASN A 87 -0.94 -15.20 -18.26
N LEU A 88 0.14 -14.44 -18.45
CA LEU A 88 0.20 -13.40 -19.48
C LEU A 88 0.14 -13.98 -20.90
N PHE A 89 0.77 -15.14 -21.12
CA PHE A 89 0.70 -15.85 -22.38
C PHE A 89 -0.74 -16.27 -22.70
N ASN A 90 -1.43 -16.91 -21.74
CA ASN A 90 -2.81 -17.33 -21.90
C ASN A 90 -3.76 -16.14 -22.14
N GLN A 91 -3.54 -15.02 -21.46
CA GLN A 91 -4.31 -13.79 -21.71
C GLN A 91 -4.15 -13.29 -23.14
N ARG A 92 -2.92 -13.29 -23.68
CA ARG A 92 -2.67 -12.88 -25.08
C ARG A 92 -3.29 -13.84 -26.08
N ILE A 93 -3.15 -15.15 -25.88
CA ILE A 93 -3.75 -16.17 -26.74
C ILE A 93 -5.27 -16.07 -26.74
N GLY A 94 -5.89 -15.87 -25.56
CA GLY A 94 -7.33 -15.64 -25.43
C GLY A 94 -7.77 -14.39 -26.19
N GLY A 95 -7.01 -13.30 -26.10
CA GLY A 95 -7.27 -12.07 -26.86
C GLY A 95 -7.18 -12.26 -28.37
N PHE A 96 -6.23 -13.06 -28.87
CA PHE A 96 -6.16 -13.39 -30.30
C PHE A 96 -7.33 -14.24 -30.76
N GLY A 97 -7.74 -15.24 -29.96
CA GLY A 97 -8.92 -16.05 -30.26
C GLY A 97 -10.19 -15.21 -30.31
N GLN A 98 -10.36 -14.30 -29.35
CA GLN A 98 -11.50 -13.38 -29.33
C GLN A 98 -11.54 -12.49 -30.58
N ARG A 99 -10.40 -11.89 -30.96
CA ARG A 99 -10.30 -11.06 -32.17
C ARG A 99 -10.63 -11.86 -33.44
N LEU A 100 -10.13 -13.10 -33.55
CA LEU A 100 -10.43 -13.97 -34.68
C LEU A 100 -11.94 -14.27 -34.78
N LEU A 101 -12.60 -14.55 -33.64
CA LEU A 101 -14.05 -14.76 -33.63
C LEU A 101 -14.82 -13.50 -34.03
N GLU A 102 -14.36 -12.33 -33.60
CA GLU A 102 -14.94 -11.04 -34.01
C GLU A 102 -14.79 -10.81 -35.52
N GLU A 103 -13.62 -11.09 -36.09
CA GLU A 103 -13.37 -11.03 -37.54
C GLU A 103 -14.28 -11.99 -38.31
N LEU A 104 -14.43 -13.24 -37.84
CA LEU A 104 -15.31 -14.22 -38.47
C LEU A 104 -16.78 -13.80 -38.40
N LYS A 105 -17.24 -13.24 -37.27
CA LYS A 105 -18.60 -12.72 -37.12
C LYS A 105 -18.85 -11.52 -38.03
N ALA A 106 -17.90 -10.60 -38.15
CA ALA A 106 -18.03 -9.43 -39.02
C ALA A 106 -18.17 -9.81 -40.50
N ASN A 107 -17.59 -10.95 -40.91
CA ASN A 107 -17.68 -11.47 -42.28
C ASN A 107 -18.82 -12.48 -42.50
N ALA A 108 -19.64 -12.76 -41.48
CA ALA A 108 -20.73 -13.72 -41.58
C ALA A 108 -22.10 -13.02 -41.75
N ILE A 109 -23.02 -13.69 -42.44
CA ILE A 109 -24.45 -13.33 -42.40
C ILE A 109 -25.05 -14.07 -41.21
N ILE A 110 -25.48 -13.33 -40.18
CA ILE A 110 -26.02 -13.88 -38.93
C ILE A 110 -27.51 -13.52 -38.84
N GLU A 111 -28.39 -14.52 -38.88
CA GLU A 111 -29.83 -14.36 -38.64
C GLU A 111 -30.18 -14.79 -37.21
N TYR A 112 -30.88 -13.94 -36.47
CA TYR A 112 -31.45 -14.28 -35.16
C TYR A 112 -32.91 -14.70 -35.33
N LYS A 113 -33.28 -15.87 -34.80
CA LYS A 113 -34.67 -16.36 -34.76
C LYS A 113 -35.32 -16.06 -33.42
#